data_AF-A0A7V3UQG3-F1
#
_entry.id   AF-A0A7V3UQG3-F1
#
_cell.length_a   1.000
_cell.length_b   1.000
_cell.length_c   1.000
_cell.angle_alpha   90.00
_cell.angle_beta   90.00
_cell.angle_gamma   90.00
#
_symmetry.space_group_name_H-M   'P 1'
#
loop_
_entity.id
_entity.type
_entity.pdbx_description
1 polymer ?
#
loop_
_entity_poly.entity_id
_entity_poly.type
_entity_poly.pdbx_seq_one_letter_code
_entity_poly.pdbx_strand_id
1 'polypeptide(L)'
;MSGTATRTEKFHQAALTYLGGAILVVLLTLFLGGTPERKASEVRYLLFAVPVLAVLTLLIYKEHVLLTRFLAVLAGIRTLVFLSNFLGLRIGIDFRAFAPQFSTENLFTFNYLYLATGLLTGFICYMLARAGWDL
;
A
#
# COMPACT_ATOMS: atom_id res chain seq x y z
N MET A 1 0.55 -10.82 31.41
CA MET A 1 -0.36 -9.66 31.34
C MET A 1 -0.56 -9.30 29.88
N SER A 2 -1.62 -9.81 29.25
CA SER A 2 -1.98 -9.39 27.89
C SER A 2 -2.76 -8.08 28.00
N GLY A 3 -2.04 -6.95 27.95
CA GLY A 3 -2.68 -5.64 27.84
C GLY A 3 -3.40 -5.58 26.50
N THR A 4 -4.73 -5.51 26.52
CA THR A 4 -5.52 -5.13 25.35
C THR A 4 -5.09 -3.72 24.95
N ALA A 5 -4.42 -3.59 23.80
CA ALA A 5 -4.03 -2.29 23.26
C ALA A 5 -5.27 -1.38 23.19
N THR A 6 -5.15 -0.15 23.67
CA THR A 6 -6.26 0.79 23.65
C THR A 6 -6.66 1.09 22.21
N ARG A 7 -7.93 1.45 21.97
CA ARG A 7 -8.42 1.77 20.62
C ARG A 7 -7.52 2.80 19.93
N THR A 8 -7.13 3.84 20.66
CA THR A 8 -6.20 4.89 20.22
C THR A 8 -4.84 4.33 19.81
N GLU A 9 -4.25 3.41 20.60
CA GLU A 9 -3.00 2.73 20.21
C GLU A 9 -3.15 1.93 18.91
N LYS A 10 -4.29 1.26 18.69
CA LYS A 10 -4.54 0.54 17.44
C LYS A 10 -4.56 1.50 16.24
N PHE A 11 -5.20 2.66 16.36
CA PHE A 11 -5.21 3.68 15.29
C PHE A 11 -3.83 4.29 15.04
N HIS A 12 -3.07 4.59 16.10
CA HIS A 12 -1.69 5.07 15.96
C HIS A 12 -0.78 4.04 15.28
N GLN A 13 -0.87 2.77 15.68
CA GLN A 13 -0.13 1.67 15.04
C GLN A 13 -0.51 1.52 13.56
N ALA A 14 -1.81 1.61 13.24
CA ALA A 14 -2.29 1.54 11.86
C ALA A 14 -1.81 2.73 11.02
N ALA A 15 -1.84 3.96 11.56
CA ALA A 15 -1.34 5.16 10.89
C ALA A 15 0.16 5.05 10.60
N LEU A 16 0.97 4.63 11.58
CA LEU A 16 2.41 4.43 11.40
C LEU A 16 2.72 3.34 10.38
N THR A 17 1.94 2.25 10.38
CA THR A 17 2.09 1.17 9.40
C THR A 17 1.76 1.65 7.98
N TYR A 18 0.65 2.40 7.84
CA TYR A 18 0.26 2.99 6.57
C TYR A 18 1.31 3.96 6.04
N LEU A 19 1.86 4.83 6.91
CA LEU A 19 2.93 5.76 6.57
C LEU A 19 4.22 5.03 6.17
N GLY A 20 4.65 4.04 6.95
CA GLY A 20 5.84 3.26 6.65
C GLY A 20 5.74 2.52 5.31
N GLY A 21 4.57 1.92 5.03
CA GLY A 21 4.28 1.30 3.74
C GLY A 21 4.30 2.30 2.59
N ALA A 22 3.71 3.49 2.78
CA ALA A 22 3.73 4.57 1.80
C ALA A 22 5.16 5.03 1.50
N ILE A 23 5.99 5.29 2.51
CA ILE A 23 7.39 5.69 2.36
C ILE A 23 8.18 4.61 1.59
N LEU A 24 7.99 3.33 1.94
CA LEU A 24 8.66 2.24 1.27
C LEU A 24 8.30 2.19 -0.23
N VAL A 25 7.03 2.38 -0.59
CA VAL A 25 6.59 2.45 -1.99
C VAL A 25 7.23 3.62 -2.72
N VAL A 26 7.30 4.80 -2.10
CA VAL A 26 7.97 5.97 -2.69
C VAL A 26 9.45 5.67 -2.95
N LEU A 27 10.17 5.11 -1.97
CA LEU A 27 11.58 4.75 -2.12
C LEU A 27 11.76 3.71 -3.23
N LEU A 28 10.97 2.64 -3.23
CA LEU A 28 11.03 1.62 -4.28
C LEU A 28 10.77 2.22 -5.67
N THR A 29 9.84 3.15 -5.80
CA THR A 29 9.56 3.84 -7.07
C THR A 29 10.77 4.66 -7.53
N LEU A 30 11.40 5.42 -6.63
CA LEU A 30 12.58 6.22 -6.96
C LEU A 30 13.83 5.39 -7.32
N PHE A 31 14.04 4.26 -6.63
CA PHE A 31 15.18 3.37 -6.87
C PHE A 31 14.99 2.45 -8.08
N LEU A 32 13.77 1.94 -8.30
CA LEU A 32 13.44 0.98 -9.37
C LEU A 32 12.88 1.63 -10.64
N GLY A 33 12.54 2.93 -10.61
CA GLY A 33 12.12 3.70 -11.78
C GLY A 33 13.23 3.69 -12.84
N GLY A 34 13.14 2.79 -13.81
CA GLY A 34 14.10 2.69 -14.92
C GLY A 34 14.06 3.90 -15.83
N THR A 35 15.12 4.17 -16.59
CA THR A 35 15.33 5.29 -17.55
C THR A 35 14.99 6.71 -17.07
N PRO A 36 15.80 7.72 -17.41
CA PRO A 36 15.61 9.10 -16.92
C PRO A 36 14.25 9.74 -17.28
N GLU A 37 13.67 9.41 -18.44
CA GLU A 37 12.34 9.91 -18.83
C GLU A 37 11.20 9.38 -17.94
N ARG A 38 11.28 8.11 -17.52
CA ARG A 38 10.28 7.50 -16.63
C ARG A 38 10.38 8.06 -15.23
N LYS A 39 11.61 8.28 -14.73
CA LYS A 39 11.85 8.93 -13.44
C LYS A 39 11.20 10.32 -13.37
N ALA A 40 11.26 11.11 -14.43
CA ALA A 40 10.64 12.45 -14.45
C ALA A 40 9.10 12.40 -14.35
N SER A 41 8.47 11.43 -14.99
CA SER A 41 7.02 11.17 -14.88
C SER A 41 6.65 10.68 -13.47
N GLU A 42 7.35 9.68 -12.95
CA GLU A 42 7.08 9.10 -11.63
C GLU A 42 7.28 10.12 -10.51
N VAL A 43 8.30 10.97 -10.59
CA VAL A 43 8.54 12.06 -9.62
C VAL A 43 7.36 13.06 -9.60
N ARG A 44 6.77 13.39 -10.76
CA ARG A 44 5.57 14.24 -10.80
C ARG A 44 4.38 13.60 -10.09
N TYR A 45 4.15 12.30 -10.30
CA TYR A 45 3.10 11.58 -9.58
C TYR A 45 3.37 11.55 -8.07
N LEU A 46 4.63 11.35 -7.65
CA LEU A 46 5.03 11.37 -6.25
C LEU A 46 4.79 12.72 -5.58
N LEU A 47 5.01 13.84 -6.28
CA LEU A 47 4.74 15.19 -5.74
C LEU A 47 3.28 15.40 -5.35
N PHE A 48 2.34 14.80 -6.07
CA PHE A 48 0.91 14.85 -5.74
C PHE A 48 0.47 13.75 -4.77
N ALA A 49 1.08 12.56 -4.86
CA ALA A 49 0.71 11.42 -4.03
C ALA A 49 1.16 11.58 -2.57
N VAL A 50 2.36 12.12 -2.33
CA VAL A 50 2.93 12.24 -0.97
C VAL A 50 2.08 13.11 -0.03
N PRO A 51 1.62 14.32 -0.42
CA PRO A 51 0.73 15.12 0.41
C PRO A 51 -0.59 14.41 0.72
N VAL A 52 -1.19 13.73 -0.26
CA VAL A 52 -2.43 12.97 -0.07
C VAL A 52 -2.22 11.83 0.93
N LEU A 53 -1.13 11.08 0.80
CA LEU A 53 -0.76 10.01 1.73
C LEU A 53 -0.53 10.52 3.16
N ALA A 54 0.11 11.69 3.31
CA ALA A 54 0.32 12.34 4.60
C ALA A 54 -1.01 12.76 5.25
N VAL A 55 -1.93 13.36 4.48
CA VAL A 55 -3.26 13.72 4.97
C VAL A 55 -4.05 12.49 5.39
N LEU A 56 -4.07 11.43 4.57
CA LEU A 56 -4.75 10.18 4.91
C LEU A 56 -4.16 9.55 6.20
N THR A 57 -2.84 9.58 6.36
CA THR A 57 -2.17 9.11 7.58
C THR A 57 -2.63 9.88 8.81
N LEU A 58 -2.67 11.22 8.72
CA LEU A 58 -3.12 12.08 9.81
C LEU A 58 -4.60 11.82 10.16
N LEU A 59 -5.44 11.56 9.17
CA LEU A 59 -6.85 11.23 9.40
C LEU A 59 -7.02 9.87 10.08
N ILE A 60 -6.20 8.86 9.73
CA ILE A 60 -6.17 7.59 10.47
C ILE A 60 -5.71 7.84 11.91
N TYR A 61 -4.67 8.65 12.11
CA TYR A 61 -4.13 8.99 13.43
C TYR A 61 -5.17 9.68 14.32
N LYS A 62 -6.02 10.54 13.74
CA LYS A 62 -7.17 11.20 14.41
C LYS A 62 -8.39 10.29 14.62
N GLU A 63 -8.24 8.97 14.48
CA GLU A 63 -9.29 7.97 14.72
C GLU A 63 -10.51 8.07 13.80
N HIS A 64 -10.35 8.54 12.55
CA HIS A 64 -11.45 8.56 11.58
C HIS A 64 -11.84 7.15 11.12
N VAL A 65 -12.71 6.51 11.90
CA VAL A 65 -13.11 5.10 11.75
C VAL A 65 -13.61 4.76 10.35
N LEU A 66 -14.53 5.56 9.79
CA LEU A 66 -15.14 5.27 8.50
C LEU A 66 -14.09 5.31 7.36
N LEU A 67 -13.18 6.27 7.43
CA LEU A 67 -12.08 6.39 6.47
C LEU A 67 -11.12 5.19 6.61
N THR A 68 -10.73 4.84 7.84
CA THR A 68 -9.85 3.70 8.09
C THR A 68 -10.45 2.39 7.57
N ARG A 69 -11.77 2.19 7.74
CA ARG A 69 -12.50 1.04 7.17
C ARG A 69 -12.47 1.07 5.65
N PHE A 70 -12.76 2.21 5.04
CA PHE A 70 -12.72 2.38 3.59
C PHE A 70 -11.32 2.07 3.01
N LEU A 71 -10.27 2.60 3.64
CA LEU A 71 -8.88 2.34 3.26
C LEU A 71 -8.49 0.87 3.45
N ALA A 72 -8.99 0.21 4.50
CA ALA A 72 -8.79 -1.23 4.70
C ALA A 72 -9.41 -2.05 3.55
N VAL A 73 -10.62 -1.72 3.12
CA VAL A 73 -11.27 -2.39 1.97
C VAL A 73 -10.46 -2.17 0.70
N LEU A 74 -10.03 -0.94 0.42
CA LEU A 74 -9.19 -0.65 -0.75
C LEU A 74 -7.86 -1.40 -0.70
N ALA A 75 -7.21 -1.46 0.46
CA ALA A 75 -5.99 -2.23 0.66
C ALA A 75 -6.23 -3.72 0.44
N GLY A 76 -7.34 -4.27 0.93
CA GLY A 76 -7.72 -5.68 0.74
C GLY A 76 -7.98 -6.03 -0.73
N ILE A 77 -8.74 -5.21 -1.45
CA ILE A 77 -8.93 -5.37 -2.91
C ILE A 77 -7.57 -5.39 -3.61
N ARG A 78 -6.69 -4.47 -3.23
CA ARG A 78 -5.36 -4.35 -3.83
C ARG A 78 -4.45 -5.54 -3.52
N THR A 79 -4.51 -6.09 -2.31
CA THR A 79 -3.85 -7.34 -1.94
C THR A 79 -4.31 -8.50 -2.80
N LEU A 80 -5.63 -8.63 -3.04
CA LEU A 80 -6.17 -9.66 -3.92
C LEU A 80 -5.69 -9.49 -5.36
N VAL A 81 -5.60 -8.26 -5.86
CA VAL A 81 -5.04 -7.95 -7.19
C VAL A 81 -3.57 -8.39 -7.26
N PHE A 82 -2.75 -8.11 -6.25
CA PHE A 82 -1.35 -8.54 -6.27
C PHE A 82 -1.18 -10.05 -6.15
N LEU A 83 -1.94 -10.71 -5.27
CA LEU A 83 -1.89 -12.16 -5.10
C LEU A 83 -2.41 -12.92 -6.33
N SER A 84 -3.47 -12.43 -6.98
CA SER A 84 -3.97 -13.02 -8.23
C SER A 84 -2.96 -12.90 -9.38
N ASN A 85 -2.31 -11.73 -9.52
CA ASN A 85 -1.22 -11.54 -10.47
C ASN A 85 -0.03 -12.48 -10.17
N PHE A 86 0.32 -12.70 -8.90
CA PHE A 86 1.32 -13.69 -8.50
C PHE A 86 0.95 -15.12 -8.88
N LEU A 87 -0.32 -15.51 -8.69
CA LEU A 87 -0.85 -16.84 -9.03
C LEU A 87 -1.00 -17.07 -10.55
N GLY A 88 -0.64 -16.09 -11.39
CA GLY A 88 -0.81 -16.17 -12.84
C GLY A 88 -2.27 -16.04 -13.31
N LEU A 89 -3.20 -15.84 -12.37
CA LEU A 89 -4.58 -15.43 -12.65
C LEU A 89 -4.53 -13.95 -13.01
N ARG A 90 -4.18 -13.65 -14.27
CA ARG A 90 -4.15 -12.28 -14.79
C ARG A 90 -5.56 -11.72 -14.81
N ILE A 91 -6.04 -11.23 -13.68
CA ILE A 91 -7.28 -10.47 -13.61
C ILE A 91 -6.99 -9.18 -14.37
N GLY A 92 -7.58 -9.03 -15.56
CA GLY A 92 -7.39 -7.92 -16.49
C GLY A 92 -7.92 -6.57 -16.00
N ILE A 93 -7.79 -6.28 -14.70
CA ILE A 93 -8.06 -4.96 -14.16
C ILE A 93 -6.76 -4.17 -14.28
N ASP A 94 -6.64 -3.45 -15.39
CA ASP A 94 -5.47 -2.68 -15.77
C ASP A 94 -5.38 -1.40 -14.92
N PHE A 95 -4.97 -1.52 -13.66
CA PHE A 95 -4.70 -0.38 -12.77
C PHE A 95 -3.34 0.27 -13.11
N ARG A 96 -3.13 0.66 -14.37
CA ARG A 96 -1.90 1.36 -14.82
C ARG A 96 -1.61 2.62 -14.01
N ALA A 97 -2.64 3.23 -13.43
CA ALA A 97 -2.53 4.42 -12.58
C ALA A 97 -1.88 4.13 -11.20
N PHE A 98 -1.76 2.87 -10.79
CA PHE A 98 -1.29 2.54 -9.45
C PHE A 98 -0.27 1.40 -9.40
N ALA A 99 -0.14 0.56 -10.44
CA ALA A 99 0.91 -0.44 -10.50
C ALA A 99 2.20 0.20 -11.03
N PRO A 100 3.33 0.10 -10.31
CA PRO A 100 4.61 0.48 -10.91
C PRO A 100 4.85 -0.44 -12.11
N GLN A 101 5.06 0.15 -13.29
CA GLN A 101 5.29 -0.62 -14.50
C GLN A 101 6.75 -1.09 -14.53
N PHE A 102 7.08 -2.22 -13.90
CA PHE A 102 8.45 -2.74 -13.97
C PHE A 102 8.75 -3.29 -15.37
N SER A 103 10.00 -3.13 -15.82
CA SER A 103 10.47 -3.66 -17.11
C SER A 103 10.30 -5.18 -17.15
N THR A 104 9.73 -5.69 -18.24
CA THR A 104 9.33 -7.10 -18.48
C THR A 104 10.50 -8.09 -18.63
N GLU A 105 11.74 -7.69 -18.34
CA GLU A 105 12.92 -8.47 -18.69
C GLU A 105 13.21 -9.67 -17.77
N ASN A 106 12.50 -9.84 -16.65
CA ASN A 106 12.63 -11.03 -15.80
C ASN A 106 11.29 -11.45 -15.17
N LEU A 107 10.59 -12.39 -15.82
CA LEU A 107 9.31 -12.97 -15.36
C LEU A 107 9.38 -13.59 -13.95
N PHE A 108 10.53 -14.14 -13.57
CA PHE A 108 10.72 -14.77 -12.26
C PHE A 108 10.75 -13.73 -11.13
N THR A 109 11.54 -12.66 -11.28
CA THR A 109 11.65 -11.55 -10.32
C THR A 109 10.33 -10.78 -10.17
N PHE A 110 9.54 -10.70 -11.24
CA PHE A 110 8.26 -9.99 -11.26
C PHE A 110 7.17 -10.67 -10.41
N ASN A 111 7.11 -12.01 -10.41
CA ASN A 111 6.16 -12.75 -9.57
C ASN A 111 6.44 -12.55 -8.08
N TYR A 112 7.70 -12.66 -7.65
CA TYR A 112 8.04 -12.43 -6.24
C TYR A 112 7.82 -10.98 -5.79
N LEU A 113 7.90 -10.02 -6.72
CA LEU A 113 7.56 -8.64 -6.44
C LEU A 113 6.05 -8.45 -6.17
N TYR A 114 5.19 -9.12 -6.94
CA TYR A 114 3.76 -9.17 -6.66
C TYR A 114 3.43 -9.87 -5.35
N LEU A 115 4.13 -10.95 -5.03
CA LEU A 115 3.98 -11.59 -3.73
C LEU A 115 4.38 -10.65 -2.59
N ALA A 116 5.54 -10.00 -2.69
CA ALA A 116 6.03 -9.07 -1.66
C ALA A 116 5.10 -7.86 -1.47
N THR A 117 4.63 -7.27 -2.56
CA THR A 117 3.66 -6.15 -2.52
C THR A 117 2.27 -6.59 -2.05
N GLY A 118 1.84 -7.80 -2.39
CA GLY A 118 0.63 -8.42 -1.88
C GLY A 118 0.68 -8.64 -0.37
N LEU A 119 1.79 -9.19 0.15
CA LEU A 119 2.00 -9.37 1.59
C LEU A 119 2.08 -8.03 2.33
N LEU A 120 2.78 -7.04 1.78
CA LEU A 120 2.88 -5.70 2.37
C LEU A 120 1.50 -5.03 2.44
N THR A 121 0.75 -5.03 1.35
CA THR A 121 -0.61 -4.47 1.33
C THR A 121 -1.56 -5.26 2.22
N GLY A 122 -1.40 -6.57 2.32
CA GLY A 122 -2.18 -7.43 3.20
C GLY A 122 -1.93 -7.10 4.68
N PHE A 123 -0.67 -6.86 5.05
CA PHE A 123 -0.30 -6.41 6.38
C PHE A 123 -0.90 -5.04 6.72
N ILE A 124 -0.83 -4.09 5.78
CA ILE A 124 -1.46 -2.76 5.94
C ILE A 124 -2.98 -2.91 6.08
N CYS A 125 -3.62 -3.72 5.23
CA CYS A 125 -5.05 -4.03 5.30
C CYS A 125 -5.43 -4.59 6.67
N TYR A 126 -4.67 -5.55 7.18
CA TYR A 126 -4.90 -6.13 8.51
C TYR A 126 -4.80 -5.07 9.61
N MET A 127 -3.77 -4.23 9.62
CA MET A 127 -3.59 -3.19 10.64
C MET A 127 -4.70 -2.14 10.59
N LEU A 128 -5.13 -1.74 9.39
CA LEU A 128 -6.27 -0.84 9.21
C LEU A 128 -7.59 -1.50 9.65
N ALA A 129 -7.80 -2.78 9.32
CA ALA A 129 -8.99 -3.50 9.73
C ALA A 129 -9.06 -3.68 11.26
N ARG A 130 -7.92 -3.97 11.89
CA ARG A 130 -7.75 -4.05 13.35
C ARG A 130 -8.12 -2.74 14.03
N ALA A 131 -7.69 -1.60 13.49
CA ALA A 131 -8.08 -0.29 14.02
C ALA A 131 -9.56 0.05 13.72
N GLY A 132 -10.04 -0.23 12.50
CA GLY A 132 -11.37 0.18 12.04
C GLY A 132 -12.53 -0.64 12.59
N TRP A 133 -12.36 -1.95 12.77
CA TRP A 133 -13.37 -2.87 13.32
C TRP A 133 -13.06 -3.34 14.74
N ASP A 134 -11.99 -2.82 15.34
CA ASP A 134 -11.56 -3.13 16.70
C ASP A 134 -11.29 -4.63 16.95
N LEU A 135 -10.86 -5.34 15.89
CA LEU A 135 -10.36 -6.72 15.97
C LEU A 135 -9.15 -6.82 16.92
#